data_AF-A0A6P2RPK4-F1
#
_entry.id   AF-A0A6P2RPK4-F1
#
_cell.length_a   1.000
_cell.length_b   1.000
_cell.length_c   1.000
_cell.angle_alpha   90.00
_cell.angle_beta   90.00
_cell.angle_gamma   90.00
#
_symmetry.space_group_name_H-M   'P 1'
#
loop_
_entity.id
_entity.type
_entity.pdbx_description
1 polymer ?
#
loop_
_entity_poly.entity_id
_entity_poly.type
_entity_poly.pdbx_seq_one_letter_code
_entity_poly.pdbx_strand_id
1 'polypeptide(L)'
;MTKKHCPIAGFRIAKPVAKRNRAMNENRPIRLSEIRQLIGELVANGRRDDGGMPAALMPAAGPDTQPVLPQRKVFDVARIDRSKSTLRVITLAEAEARGRRETLAHFGLDPDL
;
A
#
# COMPACT_ATOMS: atom_id res chain seq x y z
N MET A 1 17.23 -4.21 40.61
CA MET A 1 16.38 -5.42 40.52
C MET A 1 15.68 -5.40 39.17
N THR A 2 16.05 -6.25 38.21
CA THR A 2 15.45 -6.27 36.87
C THR A 2 14.35 -7.34 36.81
N LYS A 3 13.11 -6.89 36.60
CA LYS A 3 11.93 -7.76 36.55
C LYS A 3 11.94 -8.48 35.20
N LYS A 4 12.26 -9.78 35.19
CA LYS A 4 12.23 -10.58 33.97
C LYS A 4 10.77 -10.78 33.53
N HIS A 5 10.45 -10.42 32.28
CA HIS A 5 9.14 -10.68 31.69
C HIS A 5 8.99 -12.19 31.39
N CYS A 6 7.92 -12.79 31.88
CA CYS A 6 7.59 -14.19 31.59
C CYS A 6 7.09 -14.32 30.14
N PRO A 7 7.43 -15.41 29.42
CA PRO A 7 6.93 -15.64 28.08
C PRO A 7 5.42 -15.90 28.09
N ILE A 8 4.69 -15.24 27.19
CA ILE A 8 3.25 -15.44 27.00
C ILE A 8 3.05 -16.78 26.28
N ALA A 9 2.72 -17.82 27.04
CA ALA A 9 2.32 -19.10 26.48
C ALA A 9 0.90 -18.98 25.89
N GLY A 10 0.74 -19.32 24.59
CA GLY A 10 -0.59 -19.36 23.96
C GLY A 10 -0.62 -19.05 22.46
N PHE A 11 0.40 -18.38 21.92
CA PHE A 11 0.44 -18.08 20.48
C PHE A 11 1.03 -19.26 19.70
N ARG A 12 0.18 -19.97 18.95
CA ARG A 12 0.64 -20.90 17.92
C ARG A 12 1.02 -20.08 16.68
N ILE A 13 2.32 -19.95 16.40
CA ILE A 13 2.80 -19.44 15.12
C ILE A 13 2.39 -20.47 14.06
N ALA A 14 1.42 -20.12 13.22
CA ALA A 14 1.06 -20.97 12.08
C ALA A 14 2.30 -21.14 11.20
N LYS A 15 2.79 -22.37 11.08
CA LYS A 15 3.88 -22.69 10.15
C LYS A 15 3.40 -22.25 8.75
N PRO A 16 4.22 -21.51 7.98
CA PRO A 16 3.84 -21.15 6.63
C PRO A 16 3.61 -22.46 5.87
N VAL A 17 2.36 -22.71 5.46
CA VAL A 17 2.05 -23.72 4.46
C VAL A 17 2.94 -23.41 3.27
N ALA A 18 3.77 -24.37 2.87
CA ALA A 18 4.71 -24.25 1.75
C ALA A 18 3.97 -23.59 0.57
N LYS A 19 4.17 -22.28 0.40
CA LYS A 19 3.48 -21.52 -0.63
C LYS A 19 4.00 -22.09 -1.94
N ARG A 20 3.06 -22.53 -2.78
CA ARG A 20 3.28 -22.92 -4.17
C ARG A 20 4.15 -21.82 -4.80
N ASN A 21 5.41 -22.14 -5.06
CA ASN A 21 6.39 -21.22 -5.63
C ASN A 21 5.85 -20.71 -6.97
N ARG A 22 5.19 -19.55 -7.00
CA ARG A 22 5.22 -18.72 -8.21
C ARG A 22 6.65 -18.22 -8.26
N ALA A 23 7.44 -18.80 -9.15
CA ALA A 23 8.77 -18.29 -9.44
C ALA A 23 8.62 -16.82 -9.85
N MET A 24 8.82 -15.91 -8.89
CA MET A 24 9.15 -14.55 -9.24
C MET A 24 10.51 -14.66 -9.90
N ASN A 25 10.55 -14.34 -11.18
CA ASN A 25 11.79 -14.28 -11.93
C ASN A 25 12.57 -13.07 -11.40
N GLU A 26 13.25 -13.28 -10.27
CA GLU A 26 14.04 -12.28 -9.54
C GLU A 26 15.28 -11.84 -10.34
N ASN A 27 15.60 -12.54 -11.44
CA ASN A 27 16.82 -12.35 -12.24
C ASN A 27 16.57 -11.85 -13.68
N ARG A 28 15.33 -11.47 -14.05
CA ARG A 28 15.12 -10.91 -15.39
C ARG A 28 15.63 -9.47 -15.40
N PRO A 29 16.62 -9.12 -16.23
CA PRO A 29 16.97 -7.72 -16.41
C PRO A 29 15.73 -6.98 -16.90
N ILE A 30 15.33 -5.97 -16.15
CA ILE A 30 14.16 -5.16 -16.45
C ILE A 30 14.36 -4.51 -17.82
N ARG A 31 13.62 -4.98 -18.83
CA ARG A 31 13.72 -4.46 -20.18
C ARG A 31 12.92 -3.16 -20.27
N LEU A 32 13.62 -2.04 -20.48
CA LEU A 32 13.00 -0.72 -20.62
C LEU A 32 11.92 -0.66 -21.70
N SER A 33 12.04 -1.48 -22.75
CA SER A 33 11.01 -1.62 -23.80
C SER A 33 9.69 -2.16 -23.26
N GLU A 34 9.73 -3.10 -22.34
CA GLU A 34 8.56 -3.73 -21.74
C GLU A 34 7.86 -2.79 -20.77
N ILE A 35 8.63 -2.00 -20.00
CA ILE A 35 8.08 -0.91 -19.19
C ILE A 35 7.38 0.14 -20.08
N ARG A 36 8.01 0.54 -21.19
CA ARG A 36 7.42 1.51 -22.12
C ARG A 36 6.13 0.98 -22.76
N GLN A 37 6.05 -0.31 -23.07
CA GLN A 37 4.84 -0.95 -23.56
C GLN A 37 3.72 -0.91 -22.50
N LEU A 38 4.01 -1.30 -21.26
CA LEU A 38 3.03 -1.27 -20.16
C LEU A 38 2.50 0.13 -19.87
N ILE A 39 3.36 1.16 -19.90
CA ILE A 39 2.96 2.56 -19.77
C ILE A 39 2.07 2.99 -20.95
N GLY A 40 2.43 2.60 -22.17
CA GLY A 40 1.63 2.88 -23.37
C GLY A 40 0.25 2.25 -23.32
N GLU A 41 0.15 0.99 -22.90
CA GLU A 41 -1.12 0.29 -22.70
C GLU A 41 -1.97 0.95 -21.61
N LEU A 42 -1.36 1.35 -20.49
CA LEU A 42 -2.08 2.04 -19.42
C LEU A 42 -2.68 3.37 -19.90
N VAL A 43 -1.91 4.16 -20.67
CA VAL A 43 -2.39 5.43 -21.25
C VAL A 43 -3.48 5.18 -22.29
N ALA A 44 -3.36 4.12 -23.11
CA ALA A 44 -4.37 3.77 -24.11
C ALA A 44 -5.68 3.27 -23.48
N ASN A 45 -5.60 2.55 -22.37
CA ASN A 45 -6.76 2.05 -21.64
C ASN A 45 -7.43 3.14 -20.81
N GLY A 46 -6.65 4.04 -20.18
CA GLY A 46 -7.20 5.17 -19.43
C GLY A 46 -8.09 6.08 -20.27
N ARG A 47 -7.76 6.25 -21.56
CA ARG A 47 -8.58 7.04 -22.50
C ARG A 47 -9.92 6.44 -22.90
N ARG A 48 -10.21 5.19 -22.52
CA ARG A 48 -11.50 4.53 -22.82
C ARG A 48 -12.55 4.79 -21.74
N ASP A 49 -12.14 5.25 -20.56
CA ASP A 49 -13.04 5.50 -19.43
C ASP A 49 -13.52 6.97 -19.36
N ASP A 50 -13.01 7.85 -20.23
CA ASP A 50 -13.31 9.28 -20.24
C ASP A 50 -14.63 9.65 -20.95
N GLY A 51 -15.31 8.69 -21.57
CA GLY A 51 -16.36 8.96 -22.55
C GLY A 51 -17.49 7.95 -22.56
N GLY A 52 -18.35 8.00 -21.56
CA GLY A 52 -19.62 7.28 -21.61
C GLY A 52 -20.25 7.08 -20.24
N MET A 53 -21.08 8.04 -19.83
CA MET A 53 -22.17 7.73 -18.91
C MET A 53 -22.95 6.54 -19.49
N PRO A 54 -23.09 5.39 -18.82
CA PRO A 54 -24.14 4.46 -19.20
C PRO A 54 -25.45 5.15 -18.80
N ALA A 55 -26.19 5.58 -19.81
CA ALA A 55 -27.57 6.01 -19.66
C ALA A 55 -28.32 4.97 -18.81
N ALA A 56 -28.86 5.43 -17.69
CA ALA A 56 -29.86 4.67 -16.98
C ALA A 56 -31.08 4.45 -17.88
N LEU A 57 -31.73 3.30 -17.68
CA LEU A 57 -33.11 2.94 -18.06
C LEU A 57 -33.33 2.41 -19.48
N MET A 58 -33.32 1.08 -19.60
CA MET A 58 -34.55 0.28 -19.79
C MET A 58 -34.20 -1.22 -19.86
N PRO A 59 -34.60 -2.06 -18.89
CA PRO A 59 -34.69 -3.51 -19.09
C PRO A 59 -36.05 -3.82 -19.72
N ALA A 60 -36.03 -4.32 -20.96
CA ALA A 60 -37.16 -5.07 -21.49
C ALA A 60 -37.37 -6.32 -20.61
N ALA A 61 -38.62 -6.57 -20.27
CA ALA A 61 -39.05 -7.60 -19.33
C ALA A 61 -38.62 -9.01 -19.75
N GLY A 62 -38.07 -9.76 -18.79
CA GLY A 62 -37.86 -11.21 -18.85
C GLY A 62 -37.55 -11.72 -17.43
N PRO A 63 -38.22 -12.78 -16.93
CA PRO A 63 -38.13 -13.16 -15.53
C PRO A 63 -36.89 -13.99 -15.23
N ASP A 64 -36.47 -13.89 -13.97
CA ASP A 64 -35.64 -14.83 -13.23
C ASP A 64 -34.27 -15.19 -13.79
N THR A 65 -33.27 -14.45 -13.32
CA THR A 65 -32.20 -14.95 -12.43
C THR A 65 -31.23 -13.79 -12.20
N GLN A 66 -31.31 -13.11 -11.04
CA GLN A 66 -30.29 -12.12 -10.69
C GLN A 66 -28.98 -12.85 -10.33
N PRO A 67 -27.86 -12.60 -11.03
CA PRO A 67 -26.57 -13.04 -10.53
C PRO A 67 -26.24 -12.22 -9.28
N VAL A 68 -26.17 -12.87 -8.12
CA VAL A 68 -25.68 -12.25 -6.89
C VAL A 68 -24.20 -11.92 -7.11
N LEU A 69 -23.92 -10.66 -7.45
CA LEU A 69 -22.55 -10.15 -7.54
C LEU A 69 -21.88 -10.29 -6.17
N PRO A 70 -20.64 -10.82 -6.08
CA PRO A 70 -19.95 -10.91 -4.82
C PRO A 70 -19.78 -9.50 -4.24
N GLN A 71 -20.36 -9.28 -3.05
CA GLN A 71 -20.24 -8.00 -2.35
C GLN A 71 -18.74 -7.73 -2.12
N ARG A 72 -18.19 -6.73 -2.82
CA ARG A 72 -16.82 -6.30 -2.57
C ARG A 72 -16.77 -5.80 -1.14
N LYS A 73 -15.94 -6.44 -0.31
CA LYS A 73 -15.70 -6.01 1.07
C LYS A 73 -14.93 -4.69 1.00
N VAL A 74 -15.67 -3.58 0.96
CA VAL A 74 -15.09 -2.25 1.02
C VAL A 74 -14.72 -2.03 2.46
N PHE A 75 -13.42 -1.89 2.74
CA PHE A 75 -13.01 -1.40 4.05
C PHE A 75 -13.57 0.01 4.20
N ASP A 76 -14.21 0.27 5.34
CA ASP A 76 -14.69 1.59 5.68
C ASP A 76 -13.47 2.45 6.04
N VAL A 77 -12.76 2.91 5.01
CA VAL A 77 -11.59 3.77 5.16
C VAL A 77 -12.13 5.17 5.41
N ALA A 78 -12.03 5.61 6.67
CA ALA A 78 -12.35 6.99 7.03
C ALA A 78 -11.63 7.94 6.06
N ARG A 79 -12.35 8.95 5.57
CA ARG A 79 -11.78 9.95 4.66
C ARG A 79 -10.52 10.55 5.29
N ILE A 80 -9.43 10.58 4.52
CA ILE A 80 -8.19 11.20 4.97
C ILE A 80 -8.48 12.69 5.22
N ASP A 81 -8.35 13.09 6.48
CA ASP A 81 -8.39 14.49 6.86
C ASP A 81 -7.11 15.18 6.39
N ARG A 82 -7.23 15.99 5.32
CA ARG A 82 -6.10 16.69 4.71
C ARG A 82 -5.43 17.68 5.67
N SER A 83 -6.15 18.17 6.68
CA SER A 83 -5.57 19.05 7.70
C SER A 83 -4.58 18.32 8.61
N LYS A 84 -4.69 16.99 8.71
CA LYS A 84 -3.79 16.12 9.48
C LYS A 84 -2.67 15.52 8.63
N SER A 85 -2.73 15.65 7.31
CA SER A 85 -1.73 15.09 6.39
C SER A 85 -0.69 16.11 5.92
N THR A 86 -0.71 17.34 6.43
CA THR A 86 0.29 18.37 6.11
C THR A 86 1.53 18.17 6.96
N LEU A 87 2.63 17.78 6.31
CA LEU A 87 3.95 17.77 6.92
C LEU A 87 4.57 19.16 6.84
N ARG A 88 5.35 19.52 7.88
CA ARG A 88 6.13 20.76 7.86
C ARG A 88 7.23 20.65 6.82
N VAL A 89 7.41 21.70 6.03
CA VAL A 89 8.56 21.81 5.13
C VAL A 89 9.76 22.23 5.97
N ILE A 90 10.81 21.42 5.95
CA ILE A 90 12.08 21.68 6.64
C ILE A 90 13.20 21.71 5.61
N THR A 91 14.28 22.44 5.93
CA THR A 91 15.48 22.45 5.08
C THR A 91 16.23 21.11 5.19
N LEU A 92 17.05 20.78 4.19
CA LEU A 92 17.89 19.58 4.24
C LEU A 92 18.84 19.61 5.45
N ALA A 93 19.44 20.76 5.73
CA ALA A 93 20.33 20.95 6.88
C ALA A 93 19.60 20.72 8.20
N GLU A 94 18.35 21.18 8.33
CA GLU A 94 17.53 20.93 9.53
C GLU A 94 17.16 19.45 9.67
N ALA A 95 16.83 18.78 8.56
CA ALA A 95 16.54 17.35 8.56
C ALA A 95 17.75 16.52 8.99
N GLU A 96 18.94 16.86 8.47
CA GLU A 96 20.19 16.21 8.82
C GLU A 96 20.57 16.47 10.28
N ALA A 97 20.49 17.71 10.75
CA ALA A 97 20.74 18.06 12.15
C ALA A 97 19.82 17.27 13.09
N ARG A 98 18.52 17.19 12.76
CA ARG A 98 17.55 16.43 13.56
C ARG A 98 17.89 14.94 13.59
N GLY A 99 18.13 14.33 12.44
CA GLY A 99 18.48 12.91 12.33
C GLY A 99 19.77 12.58 13.07
N ARG A 100 20.79 13.44 12.97
CA ARG A 100 22.04 13.29 13.71
C ARG A 100 21.82 13.36 15.22
N ARG A 101 21.09 14.37 15.72
CA ARG A 101 20.78 14.51 17.15
C ARG A 101 20.04 13.28 17.69
N GLU A 102 19.03 12.80 16.98
CA GLU A 102 18.26 11.61 17.37
C GLU A 102 19.13 10.36 17.40
N THR A 103 20.00 10.19 16.39
CA THR A 103 20.94 9.08 16.32
C THR A 103 21.92 9.11 17.49
N LEU A 104 22.53 10.26 17.79
CA LEU A 104 23.46 10.42 18.91
C LEU A 104 22.77 10.11 20.25
N ALA A 105 21.56 10.64 20.45
CA ALA A 105 20.77 10.37 21.64
C ALA A 105 20.45 8.87 21.80
N HIS A 106 20.16 8.16 20.70
CA HIS A 106 19.94 6.71 20.72
C HIS A 106 21.18 5.91 21.15
N PHE A 107 22.38 6.40 20.86
CA PHE A 107 23.63 5.78 21.27
C PHE A 107 24.19 6.31 22.60
N GLY A 108 23.45 7.19 23.29
CA GLY A 108 23.89 7.79 24.55
C GLY A 108 25.03 8.79 24.40
N LEU A 109 25.24 9.31 23.20
CA LEU A 109 26.19 10.37 22.89
C LEU A 109 25.49 11.72 23.02
N ASP A 110 26.23 12.75 23.47
CA ASP A 110 25.69 14.11 23.58
C ASP A 110 25.44 14.69 22.17
N PRO A 111 24.19 15.05 21.81
CA PRO A 111 23.85 15.60 20.51
C PRO A 111 24.32 17.04 20.28
N ASP A 112 24.73 17.76 21.33
CA ASP A 112 25.04 19.20 21.31
C ASP A 112 26.54 19.52 21.51
N LEU A 113 27.38 18.48 21.47
CA LEU A 113 28.83 18.55 21.60
C LEU A 113 29.56 18.71 20.26
#